data_AF-A0A1W9WA99-F1
#
_entry.id   AF-A0A1W9WA99-F1
#
_cell.length_a   1.000
_cell.length_b   1.000
_cell.length_c   1.000
_cell.angle_alpha   90.00
_cell.angle_beta   90.00
_cell.angle_gamma   90.00
#
_symmetry.space_group_name_H-M   'P 1'
#
loop_
_entity.id
_entity.type
_entity.pdbx_description
1 polymer ?
#
loop_
_entity_poly.entity_id
_entity_poly.type
_entity_poly.pdbx_seq_one_letter_code
_entity_poly.pdbx_strand_id
1 'polypeptide(L)'
;MTTDDDELLNQFFHLDDVPSLKKWITQSNMVTFIEDLSNETNIDAITAKISEQSNIKSFACMPLRSGQRWQGSITFAWSIPHIFSSDERFILRQLLDPVAAVVASRRSSIAQQIATRESERLARREKAIREITEKMRAATSLEELVKTAASELGQRFSAEHVVVELGVGR
;
A
#
# COMPACT_ATOMS: atom_id res chain seq x y z
N MET A 1 14.29 -4.93 -25.62
CA MET A 1 13.89 -5.40 -24.28
C MET A 1 12.59 -4.69 -23.97
N THR A 2 11.48 -5.40 -24.02
CA THR A 2 10.15 -4.89 -23.65
C THR A 2 10.07 -4.76 -22.13
N THR A 3 9.31 -3.78 -21.65
CA THR A 3 9.16 -3.44 -20.22
C THR A 3 8.63 -4.60 -19.35
N ASP A 4 8.10 -5.68 -19.97
CA ASP A 4 7.57 -6.86 -19.28
C ASP A 4 8.63 -7.85 -18.76
N ASP A 5 9.90 -7.78 -19.20
CA ASP A 5 10.98 -8.68 -18.77
C ASP A 5 11.87 -8.08 -17.66
N ASP A 6 11.45 -6.97 -17.04
CA ASP A 6 12.23 -6.30 -16.00
C ASP A 6 11.97 -6.95 -14.62
N GLU A 7 12.87 -7.84 -14.20
CA GLU A 7 12.83 -8.53 -12.89
C GLU A 7 12.76 -7.56 -11.69
N LEU A 8 13.15 -6.29 -11.88
CA LEU A 8 13.11 -5.28 -10.82
C LEU A 8 11.75 -4.58 -10.67
N LEU A 9 10.87 -4.62 -11.67
CA LEU A 9 9.57 -3.92 -11.61
C LEU A 9 8.66 -4.41 -10.47
N ASN A 10 8.91 -5.61 -9.93
CA ASN A 10 8.11 -6.21 -8.86
C ASN A 10 8.90 -6.50 -7.57
N GLN A 11 10.15 -6.06 -7.45
CA GLN A 11 10.91 -6.24 -6.21
C GLN A 11 10.68 -5.08 -5.23
N PHE A 12 10.24 -5.44 -4.03
CA PHE A 12 10.13 -4.51 -2.90
C PHE A 12 11.39 -4.56 -2.07
N PHE A 13 12.03 -3.41 -1.88
CA PHE A 13 13.17 -3.26 -0.98
C PHE A 13 12.77 -2.39 0.21
N HIS A 14 13.18 -2.78 1.41
CA HIS A 14 13.12 -1.88 2.55
C HIS A 14 14.29 -0.91 2.46
N LEU A 15 14.03 0.39 2.42
CA LEU A 15 15.08 1.40 2.22
C LEU A 15 16.15 1.39 3.31
N ASP A 16 15.83 0.89 4.51
CA ASP A 16 16.82 0.77 5.58
C ASP A 16 17.88 -0.30 5.32
N ASP A 17 17.59 -1.27 4.44
CA ASP A 17 18.53 -2.33 4.08
C ASP A 17 19.49 -1.88 2.95
N VAL A 18 19.28 -0.69 2.39
CA VAL A 18 20.02 -0.20 1.22
C VAL A 18 20.47 1.26 1.45
N PRO A 19 21.45 1.52 2.34
CA PRO A 19 21.78 2.88 2.79
C PRO A 19 22.21 3.86 1.70
N SER A 20 22.92 3.39 0.66
CA SER A 20 23.33 4.24 -0.47
C SER A 20 22.13 4.69 -1.27
N LEU A 21 21.22 3.74 -1.55
CA LEU A 21 19.96 4.01 -2.23
C LEU A 21 19.07 4.93 -1.38
N LYS A 22 18.97 4.69 -0.07
CA LYS A 22 18.27 5.57 0.86
C LYS A 22 18.84 6.98 0.82
N LYS A 23 20.16 7.16 0.83
CA LYS A 23 20.81 8.47 0.71
C LYS A 23 20.37 9.18 -0.57
N TRP A 24 20.49 8.51 -1.71
CA TRP A 24 20.16 9.08 -3.02
C TRP A 24 18.66 9.38 -3.20
N ILE A 25 17.78 8.60 -2.58
CA ILE A 25 16.32 8.70 -2.72
C ILE A 25 15.69 9.61 -1.66
N THR A 26 16.17 9.59 -0.42
CA THR A 26 15.47 10.24 0.71
C THR A 26 16.11 11.54 1.16
N GLN A 27 17.39 11.77 0.86
CA GLN A 27 18.07 13.02 1.22
C GLN A 27 18.04 14.05 0.09
N SER A 28 17.85 13.60 -1.15
CA SER A 28 17.65 14.49 -2.30
C SER A 28 16.17 14.78 -2.49
N ASN A 29 15.82 16.06 -2.61
CA ASN A 29 14.52 16.50 -3.16
C ASN A 29 14.57 16.66 -4.68
N MET A 30 15.67 16.27 -5.32
CA MET A 30 15.90 16.42 -6.75
C MET A 30 16.14 15.07 -7.41
N VAL A 31 15.95 15.01 -8.73
CA VAL A 31 16.36 13.84 -9.52
C VAL A 31 17.86 13.62 -9.38
N THR A 32 18.24 12.43 -8.93
CA THR A 32 19.63 11.98 -8.84
C THR A 32 20.01 11.31 -10.15
N PHE A 33 21.17 11.65 -10.70
CA PHE A 33 21.72 11.08 -11.93
C PHE A 33 23.07 10.46 -11.63
N ILE A 34 23.22 9.17 -11.86
CA ILE A 34 24.48 8.43 -11.78
C ILE A 34 24.83 7.94 -13.17
N GLU A 35 25.86 8.53 -13.77
CA GLU A 35 26.27 8.23 -15.15
C GLU A 35 27.07 6.93 -15.23
N ASP A 36 27.79 6.56 -14.17
CA ASP A 36 28.53 5.31 -14.06
C ASP A 36 28.73 4.93 -12.59
N LEU A 37 28.11 3.82 -12.17
CA LEU A 37 28.20 3.29 -10.81
C LEU A 37 29.60 2.83 -10.42
N SER A 38 30.47 2.50 -11.38
CA SER A 38 31.84 2.09 -11.06
C SER A 38 32.70 3.23 -10.52
N ASN A 39 32.28 4.48 -10.77
CA ASN A 39 32.96 5.67 -10.25
C ASN A 39 32.47 6.07 -8.84
N GLU A 40 31.39 5.46 -8.35
CA GLU A 40 30.83 5.76 -7.03
C GLU A 40 31.62 5.06 -5.93
N THR A 41 32.28 5.85 -5.08
CA THR A 41 33.24 5.35 -4.07
C THR A 41 32.57 4.84 -2.79
N ASN A 42 31.25 5.01 -2.64
CA ASN A 42 30.54 4.73 -1.40
C ASN A 42 29.20 4.02 -1.69
N ILE A 43 29.28 2.88 -2.36
CA ILE A 43 28.16 1.95 -2.56
C ILE A 43 28.24 0.85 -1.50
N ASP A 44 27.15 0.64 -0.76
CA ASP A 44 27.02 -0.47 0.19
C ASP A 44 26.92 -1.83 -0.53
N ALA A 45 27.29 -2.91 0.17
CA ALA A 45 27.35 -4.25 -0.40
C ALA A 45 26.01 -4.76 -0.98
N ILE A 46 24.88 -4.32 -0.43
CA ILE A 46 23.55 -4.73 -0.90
C ILE A 46 23.23 -4.03 -2.21
N THR A 47 23.43 -2.71 -2.29
CA THR A 47 23.30 -1.94 -3.54
C THR A 47 24.23 -2.48 -4.63
N ALA A 48 25.48 -2.80 -4.29
CA ALA A 48 26.45 -3.35 -5.24
C ALA A 48 25.98 -4.70 -5.80
N LYS A 49 25.51 -5.60 -4.92
CA LYS A 49 24.99 -6.91 -5.32
C LYS A 49 23.74 -6.81 -6.19
N ILE A 50 22.78 -5.94 -5.83
CA ILE A 50 21.57 -5.71 -6.65
C ILE A 50 21.96 -5.17 -8.02
N SER A 51 22.86 -4.18 -8.06
CA SER A 51 23.32 -3.59 -9.32
C SER A 51 24.05 -4.61 -10.19
N GLU A 52 24.83 -5.51 -9.60
CA GLU A 52 25.50 -6.59 -10.31
C GLU A 52 24.51 -7.63 -10.86
N GLN A 53 23.60 -8.12 -10.02
CA GLN A 53 22.60 -9.14 -10.39
C GLN A 53 21.66 -8.66 -11.49
N SER A 54 21.24 -7.39 -11.43
CA SER A 54 20.35 -6.78 -12.41
C SER A 54 21.10 -6.09 -13.56
N ASN A 55 22.44 -6.24 -13.61
CA ASN A 55 23.31 -5.62 -14.60
C ASN A 55 23.04 -4.11 -14.77
N ILE A 56 22.91 -3.37 -13.66
CA ILE A 56 22.77 -1.91 -13.65
C ILE A 56 24.16 -1.28 -13.56
N LYS A 57 24.45 -0.36 -14.49
CA LYS A 57 25.69 0.43 -14.54
C LYS A 57 25.46 1.92 -14.39
N SER A 58 24.26 2.42 -14.68
CA SER A 58 23.90 3.82 -14.50
C SER A 58 22.41 3.95 -14.22
N PHE A 59 21.98 5.04 -13.59
CA PHE A 59 20.57 5.27 -13.32
C PHE A 59 20.21 6.75 -13.10
N ALA A 60 18.93 7.07 -13.31
CA ALA A 60 18.30 8.30 -12.88
C ALA A 60 17.18 7.96 -11.89
N CYS A 61 17.20 8.57 -10.71
CA CYS A 61 16.21 8.32 -9.68
C CYS A 61 15.42 9.59 -9.36
N MET A 62 14.11 9.51 -9.51
CA MET A 62 13.14 10.56 -9.25
C MET A 62 12.45 10.31 -7.89
N PRO A 63 12.78 11.07 -6.83
CA PRO A 63 12.17 10.88 -5.52
C PRO A 63 10.75 11.48 -5.50
N LEU A 64 9.74 10.65 -5.29
CA LEU A 64 8.36 11.12 -5.22
C LEU A 64 8.05 11.59 -3.80
N ARG A 65 7.98 12.91 -3.61
CA ARG A 65 7.66 13.54 -2.31
C ARG A 65 6.47 14.46 -2.44
N SER A 66 5.64 14.51 -1.39
CA SER A 66 4.56 15.49 -1.27
C SER A 66 4.68 16.14 0.10
N GLY A 67 5.06 17.42 0.12
CA GLY A 67 5.49 18.11 1.33
C GLY A 67 6.68 17.40 1.99
N GLN A 68 6.61 17.16 3.30
CA GLN A 68 7.66 16.46 4.05
C GLN A 68 7.58 14.92 3.94
N ARG A 69 6.57 14.37 3.25
CA ARG A 69 6.32 12.93 3.20
C ARG A 69 6.88 12.32 1.92
N TRP A 70 7.77 11.34 2.08
CA TRP A 70 8.21 10.47 0.99
C TRP A 70 7.06 9.53 0.58
N GLN A 71 6.79 9.48 -0.72
CA GLN A 71 5.74 8.65 -1.32
C GLN A 71 6.33 7.44 -2.06
N GLY A 72 7.56 7.52 -2.54
CA GLY A 72 8.17 6.51 -3.38
C GLY A 72 9.34 7.06 -4.19
N SER A 73 9.80 6.30 -5.17
CA SER A 73 10.74 6.76 -6.19
C SER A 73 10.43 6.08 -7.51
N ILE A 74 10.77 6.74 -8.62
CA ILE A 74 10.85 6.12 -9.94
C ILE A 74 12.32 6.09 -10.33
N THR A 75 12.82 4.92 -10.68
CA THR A 75 14.22 4.74 -11.09
C THR A 75 14.25 4.24 -12.53
N PHE A 76 15.00 4.94 -13.36
CA PHE A 76 15.36 4.53 -14.71
C PHE A 76 16.78 4.01 -14.65
N ALA A 77 17.03 2.78 -15.11
CA ALA A 77 18.33 2.14 -15.01
C ALA A 77 18.81 1.65 -16.37
N TRP A 78 20.12 1.68 -16.60
CA TRP A 78 20.75 1.18 -17.81
C TRP A 78 21.88 0.21 -17.47
N SER A 79 22.13 -0.73 -18.38
CA SER A 79 23.19 -1.74 -18.25
C SER A 79 24.56 -1.31 -18.78
N ILE A 80 24.66 -0.06 -19.19
CA ILE A 80 25.90 0.61 -19.58
C ILE A 80 25.98 1.97 -18.89
N PRO A 81 27.19 2.55 -18.76
CA PRO A 81 27.32 3.96 -18.41
C PRO A 81 26.49 4.83 -19.36
N HIS A 82 25.73 5.78 -18.81
CA HIS A 82 24.81 6.63 -19.56
C HIS A 82 25.05 8.09 -19.22
N ILE A 83 25.48 8.87 -20.22
CA ILE A 83 25.66 10.31 -20.08
C ILE A 83 24.32 10.98 -20.37
N PHE A 84 23.73 11.62 -19.37
CA PHE A 84 22.43 12.25 -19.52
C PHE A 84 22.55 13.59 -20.25
N SER A 85 21.85 13.70 -21.37
CA SER A 85 21.70 14.93 -22.14
C SER A 85 21.01 16.05 -21.33
N SER A 86 21.14 17.29 -21.81
CA SER A 86 20.41 18.43 -21.26
C SER A 86 18.91 18.21 -21.25
N ASP A 87 18.40 17.58 -22.31
CA ASP A 87 16.96 17.39 -22.52
C ASP A 87 16.40 16.33 -21.58
N GLU A 88 17.09 15.20 -21.40
CA GLU A 88 16.69 14.18 -20.42
C GLU A 88 16.67 14.75 -19.00
N ARG A 89 17.73 15.48 -18.63
CA ARG A 89 17.82 16.15 -17.33
C ARG A 89 16.70 17.17 -17.15
N PHE A 90 16.39 17.94 -18.19
CA PHE A 90 15.31 18.91 -18.18
C PHE A 90 13.94 18.23 -17.99
N ILE A 91 13.61 17.26 -18.84
CA ILE A 91 12.33 16.54 -18.81
C ILE A 91 12.11 15.88 -17.44
N LEU A 92 13.10 15.12 -16.95
CA LEU A 92 12.97 14.42 -15.66
C LEU A 92 12.79 15.38 -14.49
N ARG A 93 13.47 16.53 -14.50
CA ARG A 93 13.27 17.58 -13.49
C ARG A 93 11.89 18.22 -13.58
N GLN A 94 11.37 18.48 -14.78
CA GLN A 94 10.03 19.05 -14.97
C GLN A 94 8.91 18.07 -14.56
N LEU A 95 9.14 16.77 -14.71
CA LEU A 95 8.15 15.75 -14.36
C LEU A 95 8.12 15.40 -12.86
N LEU A 96 9.17 15.74 -12.11
CA LEU A 96 9.30 15.39 -10.70
C LEU A 96 8.07 15.79 -9.87
N ASP A 97 7.71 17.08 -9.87
CA ASP A 97 6.62 17.59 -9.04
C ASP A 97 5.22 17.12 -9.51
N PRO A 98 4.87 17.18 -10.82
CA PRO A 98 3.59 16.70 -11.30
C PRO A 98 3.35 15.21 -11.00
N VAL A 99 4.37 14.37 -11.21
CA VAL A 99 4.24 12.92 -10.96
C VAL A 99 4.10 12.66 -9.47
N ALA A 100 4.89 13.32 -8.63
CA ALA A 100 4.79 13.18 -7.18
C ALA A 100 3.41 13.60 -6.64
N ALA A 101 2.84 14.69 -7.17
CA ALA A 101 1.50 15.16 -6.81
C ALA A 101 0.40 14.16 -7.19
N VAL A 102 0.45 13.61 -8.41
CA VAL A 102 -0.51 12.59 -8.87
C VAL A 102 -0.45 11.34 -8.00
N VAL A 103 0.76 10.85 -7.69
CA VAL A 103 0.93 9.67 -6.83
C VAL A 103 0.39 9.93 -5.42
N ALA A 104 0.70 11.08 -4.82
CA ALA A 104 0.20 11.44 -3.51
C ALA A 104 -1.34 11.51 -3.47
N SER A 105 -1.94 12.17 -4.47
CA SER A 105 -3.40 12.29 -4.59
C SER A 105 -4.07 10.91 -4.73
N ARG A 106 -3.53 10.04 -5.59
CA ARG A 106 -4.05 8.67 -5.78
C ARG A 106 -3.99 7.84 -4.50
N ARG A 107 -2.85 7.86 -3.80
CA ARG A 107 -2.71 7.13 -2.52
C ARG A 107 -3.69 7.64 -1.47
N SER A 108 -3.87 8.96 -1.36
CA SER A 108 -4.84 9.55 -0.43
C SER A 108 -6.27 9.13 -0.76
N SER A 109 -6.64 9.14 -2.04
CA SER A 109 -7.97 8.73 -2.49
C SER A 109 -8.25 7.26 -2.18
N ILE A 110 -7.27 6.37 -2.38
CA ILE A 110 -7.42 4.93 -2.08
C ILE A 110 -7.56 4.72 -0.57
N ALA A 111 -6.72 5.38 0.24
CA ALA A 111 -6.79 5.28 1.70
C ALA A 111 -8.16 5.75 2.23
N GLN A 112 -8.68 6.85 1.69
CA GLN A 112 -10.01 7.34 2.04
C GLN A 112 -11.11 6.35 1.67
N GLN A 113 -11.07 5.76 0.47
CA GLN A 113 -12.05 4.74 0.06
C GLN A 113 -12.04 3.52 0.99
N ILE A 114 -10.86 3.05 1.40
CA ILE A 114 -10.72 1.94 2.35
C ILE A 114 -11.33 2.31 3.70
N ALA A 115 -11.00 3.50 4.23
CA ALA A 115 -11.52 3.97 5.50
C ALA A 115 -13.05 4.12 5.49
N THR A 116 -13.62 4.67 4.41
CA THR A 116 -15.07 4.77 4.23
C THR A 116 -15.73 3.40 4.20
N ARG A 117 -15.20 2.45 3.41
CA ARG A 117 -15.75 1.08 3.35
C ARG A 117 -15.72 0.38 4.70
N GLU A 118 -14.66 0.56 5.47
CA GLU A 118 -14.55 -0.01 6.81
C GLU A 118 -15.53 0.63 7.79
N SER A 119 -15.67 1.95 7.77
CA SER A 119 -16.66 2.68 8.57
C SER A 119 -18.09 2.23 8.26
N GLU A 120 -18.44 2.11 6.98
CA GLU A 120 -19.75 1.59 6.59
C GLU A 120 -19.97 0.14 7.03
N ARG A 121 -18.92 -0.70 6.97
CA ARG A 121 -19.00 -2.08 7.44
C ARG A 121 -19.25 -2.14 8.95
N LEU A 122 -18.61 -1.28 9.73
CA LEU A 122 -18.83 -1.17 11.16
C LEU A 122 -20.25 -0.68 11.47
N ALA A 123 -20.69 0.41 10.82
CA ALA A 123 -22.04 0.93 10.97
C ALA A 123 -23.12 -0.11 10.61
N ARG A 124 -22.91 -0.92 9.55
CA ARG A 124 -23.80 -2.03 9.20
C ARG A 124 -23.86 -3.11 10.29
N ARG A 125 -22.73 -3.44 10.93
CA ARG A 125 -22.68 -4.40 12.04
C ARG A 125 -23.39 -3.86 13.28
N GLU A 126 -23.15 -2.62 13.65
CA GLU A 126 -23.80 -1.97 14.80
C GLU A 126 -25.31 -1.88 14.60
N LYS A 127 -25.75 -1.48 13.40
CA LYS A 127 -27.17 -1.46 13.04
C LYS A 127 -27.80 -2.85 13.19
N ALA A 128 -27.12 -3.90 12.72
CA ALA A 128 -27.59 -5.27 12.85
C ALA A 128 -27.76 -5.69 14.32
N ILE A 129 -26.76 -5.43 15.16
CA ILE A 129 -26.81 -5.75 16.59
C ILE A 129 -27.98 -5.01 17.25
N ARG A 130 -28.16 -3.73 16.93
CA ARG A 130 -29.26 -2.91 17.46
C ARG A 130 -30.62 -3.47 17.05
N GLU A 131 -30.83 -3.79 15.78
CA GLU A 131 -32.08 -4.36 15.27
C GLU A 131 -32.44 -5.67 15.98
N ILE A 132 -31.47 -6.58 16.16
CA ILE A 132 -31.69 -7.84 16.89
C ILE A 132 -32.03 -7.55 18.35
N THR A 133 -31.31 -6.61 18.98
CA THR A 133 -31.53 -6.24 20.40
C THR A 133 -32.93 -5.65 20.62
N GLU A 134 -33.39 -4.76 19.74
CA GLU A 134 -34.73 -4.17 19.85
C GLU A 134 -35.83 -5.22 19.64
N LYS A 135 -35.66 -6.14 18.68
CA LYS A 135 -36.60 -7.26 18.49
C LYS A 135 -36.63 -8.18 19.71
N MET A 136 -35.47 -8.48 20.30
CA MET A 136 -35.40 -9.26 21.54
C MET A 136 -36.08 -8.56 22.72
N ARG A 137 -35.95 -7.23 22.84
CA ARG A 137 -36.59 -6.44 23.90
C ARG A 137 -38.12 -6.42 23.81
N ALA A 138 -38.67 -6.59 22.61
CA ALA A 138 -40.11 -6.65 22.40
C ALA A 138 -40.73 -8.02 22.77
N ALA A 139 -39.90 -9.05 22.97
CA ALA A 139 -40.39 -10.38 23.33
C ALA A 139 -41.01 -10.37 24.73
N THR A 140 -42.14 -11.06 24.87
CA THR A 140 -42.93 -11.10 26.11
C THR A 140 -42.61 -12.31 26.99
N SER A 141 -41.78 -13.23 26.49
CA SER A 141 -41.31 -14.41 27.22
C SER A 141 -39.87 -14.75 26.86
N LEU A 142 -39.19 -15.49 27.74
CA LEU A 142 -37.83 -15.98 27.50
C LEU A 142 -37.76 -16.87 26.23
N GLU A 143 -38.77 -17.70 26.02
CA GLU A 143 -38.84 -18.59 24.86
C GLU A 143 -38.96 -17.79 23.55
N GLU A 144 -39.82 -16.77 23.53
CA GLU A 144 -39.96 -15.86 22.38
C GLU A 144 -38.68 -15.06 22.13
N LEU A 145 -38.00 -14.61 23.18
CA LEU A 145 -36.73 -13.87 23.09
C LEU A 145 -35.67 -14.71 22.39
N VAL A 146 -35.42 -15.94 22.88
CA VAL A 146 -34.34 -16.77 22.34
C VAL A 146 -34.68 -17.30 20.95
N LYS A 147 -35.96 -17.61 20.67
CA LYS A 147 -36.41 -17.95 19.31
C LYS A 147 -36.22 -16.79 18.32
N THR A 148 -36.51 -15.57 18.75
CA THR A 148 -36.31 -14.36 17.93
C THR A 148 -34.81 -14.16 17.63
N ALA A 149 -33.96 -14.25 18.64
CA ALA A 149 -32.51 -14.14 18.46
C ALA A 149 -31.97 -15.21 17.49
N ALA A 150 -32.37 -16.46 17.69
CA ALA A 150 -31.96 -17.60 16.87
C ALA A 150 -32.41 -17.46 15.41
N SER A 151 -33.65 -16.99 15.17
CA SER A 151 -34.16 -16.79 13.82
C SER A 151 -33.42 -15.66 13.08
N GLU A 152 -33.20 -14.52 13.73
CA GLU A 152 -32.50 -13.38 13.13
C GLU A 152 -31.03 -13.70 12.82
N LEU A 153 -30.34 -14.38 13.74
CA LEU A 153 -28.95 -14.81 13.55
C LEU A 153 -28.85 -15.89 12.47
N GLY A 154 -29.79 -16.84 12.47
CA GLY A 154 -29.87 -17.89 11.45
C GLY A 154 -30.00 -17.33 10.04
N GLN A 155 -30.91 -16.38 9.83
CA GLN A 155 -31.09 -15.71 8.54
C GLN A 155 -29.85 -14.92 8.11
N ARG A 156 -29.24 -14.16 9.04
CA ARG A 156 -28.06 -13.33 8.71
C ARG A 156 -26.80 -14.13 8.40
N PHE A 157 -26.64 -15.31 9.01
CA PHE A 157 -25.50 -16.19 8.74
C PHE A 157 -25.79 -17.20 7.63
N SER A 158 -26.98 -17.16 7.03
CA SER A 158 -27.45 -18.20 6.10
C SER A 158 -27.26 -19.60 6.68
N ALA A 159 -27.50 -19.74 7.99
CA ALA A 159 -27.36 -21.02 8.67
C ALA A 159 -28.51 -21.94 8.25
N GLU A 160 -28.18 -23.13 7.77
CA GLU A 160 -29.17 -24.14 7.37
C GLU A 160 -29.97 -24.67 8.57
N HIS A 161 -29.32 -24.73 9.74
CA HIS A 161 -29.93 -25.16 10.99
C HIS A 161 -29.50 -24.26 12.15
N VAL A 162 -30.44 -23.94 13.03
CA VAL A 162 -30.20 -23.24 14.29
C VAL A 162 -30.85 -24.03 15.42
N VAL A 163 -30.08 -24.37 16.43
CA VAL A 163 -30.54 -25.10 17.63
C VAL A 163 -30.46 -24.16 18.83
N VAL A 164 -31.51 -24.18 19.66
CA VAL A 164 -31.61 -23.40 20.90
C VAL A 164 -31.81 -24.37 22.05
N GLU A 165 -30.98 -24.27 23.07
CA GLU A 165 -31.11 -25.03 24.31
C GLU A 165 -31.17 -24.07 25.50
N LEU A 166 -32.13 -24.29 26.41
CA LEU A 166 -32.30 -23.50 27.63
C LEU A 166 -31.93 -24.36 28.84
N GLY A 167 -31.10 -23.81 29.73
CA GLY A 167 -30.77 -24.45 31.00
C GLY A 167 -31.95 -24.39 31.96
N VAL A 168 -32.34 -25.54 32.52
CA VAL A 168 -33.26 -25.61 33.65
C VAL A 168 -32.51 -25.18 34.92
N GLY A 169 -32.93 -24.08 35.53
CA GLY A 169 -32.39 -23.61 36.81
C GLY A 169 -32.60 -24.65 37.92
N ARG A 170 -31.60 -24.84 38.78
CA ARG A 170 -31.70 -25.65 40.00
C ARG A 170 -32.56 -24.95 41.06
#